data_AF-A0AAW2LCE0-F1
#
_entry.id   AF-A0AAW2LCE0-F1
#
_cell.length_a   1.000
_cell.length_b   1.000
_cell.length_c   1.000
_cell.angle_alpha   90.00
_cell.angle_beta   90.00
_cell.angle_gamma   90.00
#
_symmetry.space_group_name_H-M   'P 1'
#
loop_
_entity.id
_entity.type
_entity.pdbx_description
1 polymer ?
#
loop_
_entity_poly.entity_id
_entity_poly.type
_entity_poly.pdbx_seq_one_letter_code
_entity_poly.pdbx_strand_id
1 'polypeptide(L)'
;MGRIKPVQSSGSSTSAGDVDKIQGFDFADWLKHSVSEKDYVVMKMDVEGTEFDLIPRLFKTGAICLIDELFLECHYNRWQKCCPGERTTKYKKTYGQCLKLFTSLRKSGVLVHQWW
;
A
#
# COMPACT_ATOMS: atom_id res chain seq x y z
N MET A 1 -14.32 -1.97 -12.96
CA MET A 1 -12.91 -2.24 -12.60
C MET A 1 -12.69 -3.74 -12.65
N GLY A 2 -11.74 -4.22 -13.45
CA GLY A 2 -11.50 -5.65 -13.65
C GLY A 2 -10.93 -6.28 -12.38
N ARG A 3 -11.56 -7.38 -11.93
CA ARG A 3 -11.01 -8.20 -10.84
C ARG A 3 -9.68 -8.79 -11.30
N ILE A 4 -8.63 -8.67 -10.49
CA ILE A 4 -7.35 -9.34 -10.75
C ILE A 4 -7.66 -10.85 -10.87
N LYS A 5 -7.36 -11.43 -12.04
CA LYS A 5 -7.51 -12.88 -12.22
C LYS A 5 -6.43 -13.56 -11.36
N PRO A 6 -6.78 -14.57 -10.57
CA PRO A 6 -5.79 -15.32 -9.80
C PRO A 6 -4.78 -15.96 -10.75
N VAL A 7 -3.53 -16.07 -10.30
CA VAL A 7 -2.47 -16.78 -11.02
C VAL A 7 -2.96 -18.22 -11.23
N GLN A 8 -2.96 -18.68 -12.49
CA GLN A 8 -3.25 -20.08 -12.79
C GLN A 8 -1.99 -20.88 -12.44
N SER A 9 -1.95 -21.49 -11.26
CA SER A 9 -0.84 -22.37 -10.91
C SER A 9 -0.84 -23.58 -11.85
N SER A 10 0.29 -23.83 -12.49
CA SER A 10 0.50 -25.02 -13.31
C SER A 10 0.70 -26.24 -12.40
N GLY A 11 -0.41 -26.79 -11.91
CA GLY A 11 -0.48 -28.15 -11.36
C GLY A 11 -0.05 -28.34 -9.91
N SER A 12 -0.76 -29.25 -9.24
CA SER A 12 -0.54 -29.78 -7.88
C SER A 12 -0.94 -28.87 -6.71
N SER A 13 -2.23 -28.95 -6.37
CA SER A 13 -2.72 -28.72 -5.02
C SER A 13 -1.90 -29.53 -3.99
N THR A 14 -1.10 -28.84 -3.17
CA THR A 14 -0.91 -29.05 -1.72
C THR A 14 0.43 -28.45 -1.30
N SER A 15 0.42 -27.26 -0.69
CA SER A 15 1.29 -26.85 0.42
C SER A 15 0.95 -25.44 0.88
N ALA A 16 0.66 -25.28 2.17
CA ALA A 16 0.57 -23.98 2.83
C ALA A 16 1.97 -23.35 2.86
N GLY A 17 2.34 -22.64 1.79
CA GLY A 17 3.67 -22.05 1.65
C GLY A 17 4.08 -21.64 0.24
N ASP A 18 3.32 -22.02 -0.79
CA ASP A 18 3.63 -21.60 -2.16
C ASP A 18 3.21 -20.13 -2.36
N VAL A 19 4.19 -19.27 -2.60
CA VAL A 19 3.98 -17.84 -2.88
C VAL A 19 4.06 -17.60 -4.38
N ASP A 20 2.99 -17.08 -4.95
CA ASP A 20 2.98 -16.71 -6.36
C ASP A 20 3.90 -15.52 -6.61
N LYS A 21 4.84 -15.68 -7.54
CA LYS A 21 5.61 -14.55 -8.06
C LYS A 21 4.75 -13.80 -9.06
N ILE A 22 4.42 -12.56 -8.72
CA ILE A 22 3.69 -11.65 -9.60
C ILE A 22 4.64 -10.58 -10.15
N GLN A 23 4.38 -10.13 -11.38
CA GLN A 23 5.11 -9.02 -11.97
C GLN A 23 4.74 -7.73 -11.23
N GLY A 24 5.73 -7.10 -10.60
CA GLY A 24 5.62 -5.75 -10.05
C GLY A 24 5.99 -4.67 -11.06
N PHE A 25 5.70 -3.42 -10.72
CA PHE A 25 6.15 -2.25 -11.47
C PHE A 25 6.51 -1.12 -10.50
N ASP A 26 7.31 -0.15 -10.94
CA ASP A 26 7.58 1.05 -10.16
C ASP A 26 6.39 2.02 -10.27
N PHE A 27 5.59 2.06 -9.22
CA PHE A 27 4.42 2.93 -9.16
C PHE A 27 4.78 4.42 -9.27
N ALA A 28 5.91 4.85 -8.70
CA ALA A 28 6.30 6.27 -8.74
C ALA A 28 6.68 6.70 -10.16
N ASP A 29 7.37 5.83 -10.90
CA ASP A 29 7.66 6.07 -12.31
C ASP A 29 6.40 5.97 -13.17
N TRP A 30 5.52 5.01 -12.92
CA TRP A 30 4.24 4.91 -13.63
C TRP A 30 3.38 6.17 -13.46
N LEU A 31 3.27 6.69 -12.23
CA LEU A 31 2.48 7.89 -11.93
C LEU A 31 2.99 9.09 -12.74
N LYS A 32 4.30 9.33 -12.76
CA LYS A 32 4.92 10.44 -13.52
C LYS A 32 4.69 10.37 -15.03
N HIS A 33 4.44 9.18 -15.58
CA HIS A 33 4.13 9.01 -17.00
C HIS A 33 2.62 8.96 -17.30
N SER A 34 1.78 8.92 -16.26
CA SER A 34 0.33 8.73 -16.40
C SER A 34 -0.47 10.02 -16.22
N VAL A 35 0.04 10.95 -15.41
CA VAL A 35 -0.63 12.22 -15.08
C VAL A 35 0.34 13.39 -15.23
N SER A 36 -0.22 14.59 -15.28
CA SER A 36 0.51 15.86 -15.32
C SER A 36 0.11 16.76 -14.15
N GLU A 37 0.89 17.81 -13.90
CA GLU A 37 0.59 18.81 -12.86
C GLU A 37 -0.72 19.60 -13.08
N LYS A 38 -1.37 19.44 -14.25
CA LYS A 38 -2.66 20.07 -14.56
C LYS A 38 -3.86 19.22 -14.15
N ASP A 39 -3.63 17.95 -13.86
CA ASP A 39 -4.68 17.01 -13.50
C ASP A 39 -4.94 17.07 -12.00
N TYR A 40 -6.18 16.85 -11.58
CA TYR A 40 -6.52 16.69 -10.17
C TYR A 40 -6.57 15.21 -9.81
N VAL A 41 -5.60 14.75 -9.02
CA VAL A 41 -5.34 13.33 -8.78
C VAL A 41 -5.70 12.95 -7.35
N VAL A 42 -6.72 12.10 -7.23
CA VAL A 42 -7.12 11.47 -5.96
C VAL A 42 -6.62 10.03 -5.95
N MET A 43 -5.81 9.68 -4.95
CA MET A 43 -5.26 8.35 -4.79
C MET A 43 -5.85 7.65 -3.57
N LYS A 44 -6.37 6.42 -3.76
CA LYS A 44 -6.64 5.48 -2.67
C LYS A 44 -5.52 4.43 -2.62
N MET A 45 -4.88 4.27 -1.46
CA MET A 45 -3.79 3.33 -1.22
C MET A 45 -4.18 2.31 -0.15
N ASP A 46 -4.15 1.04 -0.54
CA ASP A 46 -4.35 -0.13 0.30
C ASP A 46 -3.41 -1.21 -0.28
N VAL A 47 -2.22 -1.32 0.32
CA VAL A 47 -1.07 -2.08 -0.23
C VAL A 47 -0.45 -3.03 0.79
N GLU A 48 -1.27 -3.46 1.76
CA GLU A 48 -1.00 -4.59 2.64
C GLU A 48 0.37 -4.53 3.34
N GLY A 49 0.74 -3.37 3.88
CA GLY A 49 1.98 -3.18 4.65
C GLY A 49 3.12 -2.51 3.91
N THR A 50 2.99 -2.35 2.59
CA THR A 50 4.02 -1.73 1.72
C THR A 50 3.96 -0.20 1.75
N GLU A 51 3.05 0.39 2.54
CA GLU A 51 2.88 1.86 2.64
C GLU A 51 4.19 2.53 3.10
N PHE A 52 4.92 1.85 4.00
CA PHE A 52 6.17 2.32 4.58
C PHE A 52 7.36 2.30 3.62
N ASP A 53 7.24 1.62 2.47
CA ASP A 53 8.25 1.63 1.41
C ASP A 53 7.81 2.54 0.26
N LEU A 54 6.52 2.51 -0.08
CA LEU A 54 5.95 3.27 -1.20
C LEU A 54 5.90 4.78 -0.91
N ILE A 55 5.47 5.20 0.28
CA ILE A 55 5.40 6.63 0.63
C ILE A 55 6.80 7.28 0.57
N PRO A 56 7.86 6.73 1.20
CA PRO A 56 9.21 7.30 1.04
C PRO A 56 9.71 7.31 -0.40
N ARG A 57 9.36 6.30 -1.21
CA ARG A 57 9.71 6.27 -2.64
C ARG A 57 9.04 7.43 -3.39
N LEU A 58 7.77 7.72 -3.13
CA LEU A 58 7.04 8.84 -3.72
C LEU A 58 7.68 10.18 -3.36
N PHE A 59 8.12 10.36 -2.12
CA PHE A 59 8.87 11.55 -1.71
C PHE A 59 10.22 11.65 -2.42
N LYS A 60 11.01 10.57 -2.41
CA LYS A 60 12.36 10.54 -2.99
C LYS A 60 12.37 10.85 -4.49
N THR A 61 11.32 10.43 -5.20
CA THR A 61 11.18 10.60 -6.65
C THR A 61 10.46 11.89 -7.04
N GLY A 62 9.90 12.63 -6.09
CA GLY A 62 9.05 13.80 -6.34
C GLY A 62 7.65 13.48 -6.87
N ALA A 63 7.32 12.19 -7.08
CA ALA A 63 6.02 11.77 -7.60
C ALA A 63 4.86 12.10 -6.65
N ILE A 64 5.13 12.28 -5.35
CA ILE A 64 4.12 12.71 -4.37
C ILE A 64 3.47 14.06 -4.73
N CYS A 65 4.19 14.93 -5.45
CA CYS A 65 3.68 16.25 -5.85
C CYS A 65 2.60 16.17 -6.94
N LEU A 66 2.41 15.00 -7.57
CA LEU A 66 1.37 14.75 -8.56
C LEU A 66 0.08 14.21 -7.92
N ILE A 67 0.00 14.13 -6.59
CA ILE A 67 -1.16 13.61 -5.86
C ILE A 67 -1.73 14.74 -5.01
N ASP A 68 -2.95 15.17 -5.33
CA ASP A 68 -3.63 16.25 -4.63
C ASP A 68 -4.30 15.77 -3.34
N GLU A 69 -4.92 14.59 -3.37
CA GLU A 69 -5.62 14.01 -2.22
C GLU A 69 -5.30 12.52 -2.08
N LEU A 70 -4.93 12.10 -0.86
CA LEU A 70 -4.53 10.72 -0.56
C LEU A 70 -5.42 10.09 0.50
N PHE A 71 -6.09 8.99 0.17
CA PHE A 71 -6.79 8.11 1.10
C PHE A 71 -5.89 6.91 1.38
N LEU A 72 -5.35 6.82 2.60
CA LEU A 72 -4.37 5.81 2.98
C LEU A 72 -4.94 4.85 4.01
N GLU A 73 -4.98 3.56 3.68
CA GLU A 73 -5.12 2.48 4.65
C GLU A 73 -3.73 2.09 5.15
N CYS A 74 -3.49 2.27 6.46
CA CYS A 74 -2.20 1.89 7.03
C CYS A 74 -2.31 0.57 7.77
N HIS A 75 -1.56 -0.42 7.30
CA HIS A 75 -1.53 -1.75 7.87
C HIS A 75 -0.55 -1.83 9.05
N TYR A 76 -1.06 -2.16 10.23
CA TYR A 76 -0.29 -2.29 11.46
C TYR A 76 -0.60 -3.60 12.19
N ASN A 77 0.18 -3.92 13.22
CA ASN A 77 0.24 -5.16 13.99
C ASN A 77 -1.00 -5.45 14.85
N ARG A 78 -2.20 -5.32 14.28
CA ARG A 78 -3.46 -5.71 14.89
C ARG A 78 -3.52 -7.24 14.99
N TRP A 79 -3.96 -7.74 16.14
CA TRP A 79 -4.22 -9.16 16.33
C TRP A 79 -5.33 -9.63 15.40
N GLN A 80 -4.99 -10.45 14.42
CA GLN A 80 -5.93 -11.09 13.52
C GLN A 80 -6.07 -12.56 13.91
N LYS A 81 -7.29 -13.09 13.82
CA LYS A 81 -7.52 -14.54 13.93
C LYS A 81 -7.05 -15.17 12.62
N CYS A 82 -5.83 -15.68 12.60
CA CYS A 82 -5.32 -16.44 11.46
C CYS A 82 -5.92 -17.85 11.43
N CYS A 83 -6.13 -18.46 12.61
CA CYS A 83 -6.61 -19.82 12.82
C CYS A 83 -7.48 -19.91 14.09
N PRO A 84 -8.34 -20.94 14.26
CA PRO A 84 -9.06 -21.18 15.51
C PRO A 84 -8.10 -21.27 16.70
N GLY A 85 -8.29 -20.41 17.70
CA GLY A 85 -7.48 -20.41 18.93
C GLY A 85 -6.16 -19.62 18.85
N GLU A 86 -5.69 -19.23 17.67
CA GLU A 86 -4.44 -18.48 17.51
C GLU A 86 -4.68 -17.05 17.03
N ARG A 87 -3.94 -16.12 17.63
CA ARG A 87 -3.85 -14.73 17.20
C ARG A 87 -2.41 -14.46 16.83
N THR A 88 -2.19 -13.97 15.61
CA THR A 88 -0.86 -13.52 15.15
C THR A 88 -0.96 -12.10 14.63
N THR A 89 0.18 -11.40 14.64
CA THR A 89 0.28 -10.07 14.02
C THR A 89 0.76 -10.22 12.59
N LYS A 90 -0.12 -9.95 11.61
CA LYS A 90 0.21 -10.03 10.18
C LYS A 90 1.32 -9.05 9.78
N TYR A 91 1.34 -7.85 10.40
CA TYR A 91 2.32 -6.81 10.08
C TYR A 91 3.23 -6.52 11.27
N LYS A 92 4.46 -6.06 10.97
CA LYS A 92 5.47 -5.70 11.98
C LYS A 92 5.28 -4.29 12.54
N LYS A 93 4.63 -3.40 11.78
CA LYS A 93 4.53 -1.97 12.11
C LYS A 93 3.46 -1.73 13.17
N THR A 94 3.65 -0.73 14.03
CA THR A 94 2.68 -0.39 15.08
C THR A 94 1.70 0.69 14.62
N TYR A 95 0.54 0.79 15.28
CA TYR A 95 -0.40 1.89 15.03
C TYR A 95 0.26 3.27 15.24
N GLY A 96 1.15 3.40 16.23
CA GLY A 96 1.92 4.62 16.44
C GLY A 96 2.84 4.98 15.26
N GLN A 97 3.37 3.99 14.54
CA GLN A 97 4.12 4.24 13.30
C GLN A 97 3.21 4.70 12.16
N CYS A 98 2.00 4.16 12.05
CA CYS A 98 0.99 4.69 11.13
C CYS A 98 0.66 6.16 11.42
N LEU A 99 0.39 6.51 12.68
CA LEU A 99 0.11 7.89 13.07
C LEU A 99 1.27 8.83 12.73
N LYS A 100 2.52 8.39 12.92
CA LYS A 100 3.71 9.15 12.51
C LYS A 100 3.78 9.33 11.00
N LEU A 101 3.44 8.31 10.21
CA LEU A 101 3.37 8.39 8.74
C LEU A 101 2.35 9.44 8.29
N PHE A 102 1.10 9.38 8.80
CA PHE A 102 0.08 10.39 8.53
C PHE A 102 0.52 11.79 8.95
N THR A 103 1.14 11.92 10.12
CA THR A 103 1.64 13.21 10.60
C THR A 103 2.74 13.76 9.70
N SER A 104 3.65 12.90 9.22
CA SER A 104 4.71 13.30 8.29
C SER A 104 4.14 13.79 6.96
N LEU A 105 3.18 13.06 6.39
CA LEU A 105 2.51 13.44 5.13
C LEU A 105 1.84 14.81 5.25
N ARG A 106 1.07 15.03 6.32
CA ARG A 106 0.42 16.32 6.58
C ARG A 106 1.41 17.46 6.78
N LYS A 107 2.50 17.22 7.50
CA LYS A 107 3.58 18.21 7.69
C LYS A 107 4.28 18.57 6.38
N SER A 108 4.33 17.65 5.42
CA SER A 108 4.85 17.89 4.08
C SER A 108 3.83 18.53 3.13
N GLY A 109 2.64 18.89 3.60
CA GLY A 109 1.60 19.54 2.80
C GLY A 109 0.68 18.60 2.03
N VAL A 110 0.81 17.27 2.21
CA VAL A 110 -0.08 16.30 1.55
C VAL A 110 -1.43 16.26 2.26
N LEU A 111 -2.52 16.45 1.52
CA LEU A 111 -3.88 16.26 2.01
C LEU A 111 -4.18 14.77 2.13
N VAL A 112 -3.93 14.20 3.33
CA VAL A 112 -4.10 12.77 3.59
C VAL A 112 -5.22 12.46 4.58
N HIS A 113 -6.07 11.52 4.16
CA HIS A 113 -7.21 10.97 4.86
C HIS A 113 -6.93 9.54 5.28
N GLN A 114 -7.39 9.19 6.49
CA GLN A 114 -7.34 7.81 6.95
C GLN A 114 -8.45 7.00 6.28
N TRP A 115 -8.09 5.91 5.64
CA TRP A 115 -8.99 4.89 5.11
C TRP A 115 -8.94 3.64 6.01
N TRP A 116 -10.05 2.92 6.12
CA TRP A 116 -10.25 1.76 7.01
C TRP A 116 -10.82 0.55 6.27
#